data_AF-A0A1B8TZ72-F1
#
_entry.id   AF-A0A1B8TZ72-F1
#
_cell.length_a   1.000
_cell.length_b   1.000
_cell.length_c   1.000
_cell.angle_alpha   90.00
_cell.angle_beta   90.00
_cell.angle_gamma   90.00
#
_symmetry.space_group_name_H-M   'P 1'
#
loop_
_entity.id
_entity.type
_entity.pdbx_description
1 polymer ?
#
loop_
_entity_poly.entity_id
_entity_poly.type
_entity_poly.pdbx_seq_one_letter_code
_entity_poly.pdbx_strand_id
1 'polypeptide(L)'
;MAELQTEQLNDFYINIGLDNNEMNHNFFKNYVEQNLHKSIHLLEKEIKHNLLVLDVRRLEIYFNQVIEKLENSTFLKFDDAKIEEYVKKYDLNKENILNINNKELIHYLTLIGDPFDPLHGANYESYFKAEKIKSIFYKYTAKHEILFFLDRIRSLQTKYIDKSVKKKISYAKLFSYELSKYDSLAIEHNYYAYYNSILLPYIAKVKEEVQEYILELNPIKIPLYLDKTIEEIENAGFQNESATIIDKYVSKYKIDLKKLPEVKDSKLREILSTKDFRQEMPYNEFSEIEYVQLNFYLYGLRTETIKLLDYLKGLQVNYQITSNVETKELLNYNKIVFKSYDTQKWFDTALRSLNTIDKDSVIRRGFQAIANTFYKDEVCKKYIFQYAFSLKDYIAHLNKEYAAGIERNDKLSESVNHIDKVNGLVMEYQSKLQNNTTE
;
A
#
# COMPACT_ATOMS: atom_id res chain seq x y z
N MET A 1 -13.93 -4.69 17.34
CA MET A 1 -13.95 -5.29 15.98
C MET A 1 -13.86 -6.83 15.98
N ALA A 2 -13.40 -7.49 17.06
CA ALA A 2 -13.40 -8.95 17.16
C ALA A 2 -14.78 -9.58 17.48
N GLU A 3 -15.70 -8.82 18.10
CA GLU A 3 -17.04 -9.33 18.47
C GLU A 3 -17.99 -9.47 17.27
N LEU A 4 -17.92 -8.55 16.29
CA LEU A 4 -18.74 -8.63 15.06
C LEU A 4 -18.42 -9.86 14.19
N GLN A 5 -17.24 -10.46 14.35
CA GLN A 5 -16.80 -11.63 13.57
C GLN A 5 -17.26 -12.96 14.19
N THR A 6 -17.69 -12.96 15.45
CA THR A 6 -18.17 -14.16 16.14
C THR A 6 -19.70 -14.29 16.00
N GLU A 7 -20.42 -13.17 15.97
CA GLU A 7 -21.86 -13.14 15.67
C GLU A 7 -22.16 -13.62 14.24
N GLN A 8 -21.40 -13.24 13.22
CA GLN A 8 -21.67 -13.69 11.83
C GLN A 8 -21.45 -15.20 11.60
N LEU A 9 -20.57 -15.82 12.41
CA LEU A 9 -20.32 -17.27 12.39
C LEU A 9 -21.29 -18.05 13.29
N ASN A 10 -21.87 -17.40 14.31
CA ASN A 10 -22.91 -17.98 15.16
C ASN A 10 -24.32 -17.79 14.57
N ASP A 11 -24.58 -16.71 13.84
CA ASP A 11 -25.81 -16.49 13.06
C ASP A 11 -25.94 -17.49 11.91
N PHE A 12 -24.82 -18.11 11.51
CA PHE A 12 -24.77 -19.26 10.60
C PHE A 12 -25.45 -20.51 11.19
N TYR A 13 -25.59 -20.61 12.52
CA TYR A 13 -26.26 -21.73 13.20
C TYR A 13 -27.76 -21.50 13.44
N ILE A 14 -28.25 -20.26 13.36
CA ILE A 14 -29.61 -19.90 13.82
C ILE A 14 -30.58 -19.62 12.66
N ASN A 15 -30.10 -19.15 11.49
CA ASN A 15 -30.98 -18.88 10.34
C ASN A 15 -31.18 -20.10 9.41
N ILE A 16 -31.43 -21.28 10.00
CA ILE A 16 -31.97 -22.47 9.32
C ILE A 16 -33.50 -22.27 9.12
N GLY A 17 -33.89 -21.06 8.69
CA GLY A 17 -35.21 -20.76 8.17
C GLY A 17 -35.15 -20.98 6.66
N LEU A 18 -35.30 -22.24 6.25
CA LEU A 18 -35.36 -22.66 4.86
C LEU A 18 -36.45 -21.85 4.12
N ASP A 19 -36.02 -20.99 3.19
CA ASP A 19 -36.91 -20.43 2.17
C ASP A 19 -37.20 -21.55 1.15
N ASN A 20 -38.44 -22.02 1.18
CA ASN A 20 -38.89 -23.31 0.66
C ASN A 20 -39.06 -23.38 -0.88
N ASN A 21 -38.60 -22.39 -1.66
CA ASN A 21 -39.17 -22.16 -3.00
C ASN A 21 -38.26 -22.24 -4.23
N GLU A 22 -36.99 -22.66 -4.15
CA GLU A 22 -36.19 -22.88 -5.37
C GLU A 22 -35.58 -24.29 -5.42
N MET A 23 -36.42 -25.23 -5.87
CA MET A 23 -36.20 -26.68 -5.83
C MET A 23 -35.90 -27.27 -7.21
N ASN A 24 -34.67 -27.77 -7.42
CA ASN A 24 -34.33 -28.74 -8.47
C ASN A 24 -33.09 -29.58 -8.10
N HIS A 25 -32.88 -30.69 -8.82
CA HIS A 25 -32.08 -31.92 -8.57
C HIS A 25 -30.63 -31.82 -8.02
N ASN A 26 -30.14 -30.65 -7.62
CA ASN A 26 -28.80 -30.42 -7.07
C ASN A 26 -28.80 -29.93 -5.61
N PHE A 27 -29.89 -30.06 -4.83
CA PHE A 27 -30.05 -29.42 -3.50
C PHE A 27 -28.82 -29.52 -2.57
N PHE A 28 -28.30 -30.73 -2.33
CA PHE A 28 -27.13 -30.91 -1.46
C PHE A 28 -25.84 -30.36 -2.07
N LYS A 29 -25.65 -30.57 -3.39
CA LYS A 29 -24.50 -30.04 -4.12
C LYS A 29 -24.50 -28.51 -4.12
N ASN A 30 -25.62 -27.89 -4.48
CA ASN A 30 -25.82 -26.45 -4.41
C ASN A 30 -25.69 -25.92 -2.99
N TYR A 31 -26.17 -26.63 -1.97
CA TYR A 31 -26.00 -26.22 -0.57
C TYR A 31 -24.54 -26.24 -0.12
N VAL A 32 -23.79 -27.28 -0.49
CA VAL A 32 -22.35 -27.39 -0.26
C VAL A 32 -21.62 -26.31 -1.04
N GLU A 33 -21.85 -26.19 -2.35
CA GLU A 33 -21.21 -25.21 -3.22
C GLU A 33 -21.54 -23.76 -2.80
N GLN A 34 -22.80 -23.43 -2.51
CA GLN A 34 -23.19 -22.08 -2.13
C GLN A 34 -22.65 -21.68 -0.76
N ASN A 35 -22.64 -22.56 0.24
CA ASN A 35 -22.20 -22.15 1.58
C ASN A 35 -20.69 -22.26 1.76
N LEU A 36 -20.09 -23.35 1.30
CA LEU A 36 -18.66 -23.59 1.40
C LEU A 36 -17.89 -22.70 0.41
N HIS A 37 -18.29 -22.67 -0.87
CA HIS A 37 -17.56 -21.85 -1.85
C HIS A 37 -17.81 -20.36 -1.66
N LYS A 38 -18.97 -19.91 -1.16
CA LYS A 38 -19.15 -18.49 -0.79
C LYS A 38 -18.26 -18.10 0.37
N SER A 39 -18.14 -18.94 1.39
CA SER A 39 -17.26 -18.67 2.54
C SER A 39 -15.79 -18.63 2.11
N ILE A 40 -15.37 -19.58 1.27
CA ILE A 40 -14.02 -19.59 0.66
C ILE A 40 -13.83 -18.36 -0.24
N HIS A 41 -14.83 -17.97 -1.04
CA HIS A 41 -14.78 -16.81 -1.92
C HIS A 41 -14.66 -15.49 -1.14
N LEU A 42 -15.39 -15.34 -0.04
CA LEU A 42 -15.30 -14.17 0.84
C LEU A 42 -13.91 -14.10 1.48
N LEU A 43 -13.39 -15.24 1.94
CA LEU A 43 -12.03 -15.33 2.48
C LEU A 43 -10.97 -15.05 1.41
N GLU A 44 -11.15 -15.51 0.17
CA GLU A 44 -10.29 -15.14 -0.97
C GLU A 44 -10.32 -13.64 -1.26
N LYS A 45 -11.49 -13.02 -1.20
CA LYS A 45 -11.65 -11.58 -1.41
C LYS A 45 -10.95 -10.78 -0.31
N GLU A 46 -11.06 -11.24 0.93
CA GLU A 46 -10.36 -10.67 2.08
C GLU A 46 -8.84 -10.80 1.93
N ILE A 47 -8.33 -11.99 1.56
CA ILE A 47 -6.91 -12.23 1.30
C ILE A 47 -6.41 -11.32 0.18
N LYS A 48 -7.15 -11.19 -0.94
CA LYS A 48 -6.80 -10.30 -2.05
C LYS A 48 -6.75 -8.83 -1.62
N HIS A 49 -7.68 -8.40 -0.78
CA HIS A 49 -7.68 -7.05 -0.22
C HIS A 49 -6.46 -6.83 0.68
N ASN A 50 -6.21 -7.73 1.61
CA ASN A 50 -5.09 -7.64 2.56
C ASN A 50 -3.72 -7.71 1.87
N LEU A 51 -3.60 -8.44 0.75
CA LEU A 51 -2.42 -8.42 -0.12
C LEU A 51 -2.11 -7.04 -0.72
N LEU A 52 -3.10 -6.16 -0.85
CA LEU A 52 -2.94 -4.82 -1.43
C LEU A 52 -2.64 -3.75 -0.36
N VAL A 53 -3.11 -3.94 0.88
CA VAL A 53 -3.13 -2.89 1.90
C VAL A 53 -2.18 -3.14 3.07
N LEU A 54 -1.74 -4.38 3.30
CA LEU A 54 -0.87 -4.73 4.42
C LEU A 54 0.61 -4.76 4.00
N ASP A 55 1.46 -4.23 4.89
CA ASP A 55 2.91 -4.45 4.82
C ASP A 55 3.28 -5.92 5.07
N VAL A 56 4.48 -6.34 4.67
CA VAL A 56 4.94 -7.75 4.74
C VAL A 56 4.86 -8.33 6.14
N ARG A 57 5.20 -7.56 7.19
CA ARG A 57 5.18 -8.03 8.57
C ARG A 57 3.74 -8.30 9.02
N ARG A 58 2.81 -7.41 8.67
CA ARG A 58 1.38 -7.59 8.95
C ARG A 58 0.77 -8.71 8.11
N LEU A 59 1.22 -8.85 6.86
CA LEU A 59 0.82 -9.92 5.96
C LEU A 59 1.27 -11.29 6.47
N GLU A 60 2.46 -11.38 7.08
CA GLU A 60 2.96 -12.59 7.73
C GLU A 60 2.12 -13.00 8.92
N ILE A 61 1.83 -12.04 9.82
CA ILE A 61 0.94 -12.28 10.95
C ILE A 61 -0.45 -12.72 10.45
N TYR A 62 -0.96 -12.06 9.42
CA TYR A 62 -2.25 -12.39 8.81
C TYR A 62 -2.28 -13.81 8.23
N PHE A 63 -1.30 -14.19 7.40
CA PHE A 63 -1.24 -15.53 6.83
C PHE A 63 -1.12 -16.61 7.91
N ASN A 64 -0.29 -16.39 8.94
CA ASN A 64 -0.17 -17.32 10.06
C ASN A 64 -1.50 -17.49 10.80
N GLN A 65 -2.24 -16.41 11.05
CA GLN A 65 -3.55 -16.47 11.69
C GLN A 65 -4.60 -17.22 10.85
N VAL A 66 -4.63 -16.99 9.54
CA VAL A 66 -5.57 -17.68 8.64
C VAL A 66 -5.24 -19.17 8.57
N ILE A 67 -3.97 -19.53 8.42
CA ILE A 67 -3.50 -20.92 8.38
C ILE A 67 -3.83 -21.63 9.69
N GLU A 68 -3.48 -21.03 10.83
CA GLU A 68 -3.75 -21.59 12.16
C GLU A 68 -5.26 -21.85 12.37
N LYS A 69 -6.12 -20.92 11.97
CA LYS A 69 -7.58 -21.10 12.06
C LYS A 69 -8.08 -22.27 11.20
N LEU A 70 -7.57 -22.40 9.98
CA LEU A 70 -7.97 -23.47 9.07
C LEU A 70 -7.44 -24.83 9.52
N GLU A 71 -6.20 -24.91 10.00
CA GLU A 71 -5.59 -26.14 10.54
C GLU A 71 -6.30 -26.65 11.79
N ASN A 72 -6.83 -25.73 12.61
CA ASN A 72 -7.61 -26.07 13.79
C ASN A 72 -9.10 -26.39 13.50
N SER A 73 -9.52 -26.36 12.24
CA SER A 73 -10.90 -26.68 11.84
C SER A 73 -11.30 -28.09 12.26
N THR A 74 -12.49 -28.22 12.85
CA THR A 74 -13.06 -29.52 13.25
C THR A 74 -13.32 -30.44 12.06
N PHE A 75 -13.50 -29.89 10.85
CA PHE A 75 -13.67 -30.65 9.62
C PHE A 75 -12.41 -31.43 9.23
N LEU A 76 -11.21 -30.94 9.54
CA LEU A 76 -9.96 -31.64 9.26
C LEU A 76 -9.78 -32.92 10.08
N LYS A 77 -10.47 -33.01 11.23
CA LYS A 77 -10.51 -34.21 12.09
C LYS A 77 -11.45 -35.29 11.57
N PHE A 78 -12.10 -35.08 10.41
CA PHE A 78 -12.97 -36.08 9.81
C PHE A 78 -12.15 -37.30 9.32
N ASP A 79 -12.63 -38.48 9.71
CA ASP A 79 -12.05 -39.77 9.34
C ASP A 79 -12.57 -40.20 7.96
N ASP A 80 -11.66 -40.26 6.98
CA ASP A 80 -12.01 -40.60 5.59
C ASP A 80 -12.48 -42.04 5.45
N ALA A 81 -12.17 -42.95 6.40
CA ALA A 81 -12.70 -44.31 6.38
C ALA A 81 -14.25 -44.33 6.36
N LYS A 82 -14.88 -43.29 6.92
CA LYS A 82 -16.35 -43.14 6.93
C LYS A 82 -16.95 -42.88 5.56
N ILE A 83 -16.20 -42.39 4.58
CA ILE A 83 -16.68 -42.21 3.19
C ILE A 83 -16.44 -43.47 2.35
N GLU A 84 -15.46 -44.31 2.70
CA GLU A 84 -15.05 -45.45 1.88
C GLU A 84 -16.16 -46.49 1.70
N GLU A 85 -16.97 -46.69 2.75
CA GLU A 85 -18.15 -47.55 2.68
C GLU A 85 -19.14 -47.05 1.62
N TYR A 86 -19.35 -45.73 1.54
CA TYR A 86 -20.27 -45.12 0.58
C TYR A 86 -19.70 -45.04 -0.84
N VAL A 87 -18.39 -44.82 -0.97
CA VAL A 87 -17.67 -44.85 -2.25
C VAL A 87 -17.84 -46.22 -2.89
N LYS A 88 -17.62 -47.30 -2.13
CA LYS A 88 -17.80 -48.67 -2.63
C LYS A 88 -19.27 -49.00 -2.87
N LYS A 89 -20.16 -48.62 -1.95
CA LYS A 89 -21.59 -48.95 -2.04
C LYS A 89 -22.28 -48.29 -3.24
N TYR A 90 -21.92 -47.06 -3.56
CA TYR A 90 -22.60 -46.25 -4.57
C TYR A 90 -21.77 -46.01 -5.85
N ASP A 91 -20.63 -46.68 -5.99
CA ASP A 91 -19.71 -46.58 -7.13
C ASP A 91 -19.32 -45.12 -7.45
N LEU A 92 -18.77 -44.44 -6.44
CA LEU A 92 -18.44 -43.01 -6.53
C LEU A 92 -16.97 -42.80 -6.91
N ASN A 93 -16.71 -41.72 -7.64
CA ASN A 93 -15.35 -41.22 -7.80
C ASN A 93 -14.93 -40.44 -6.55
N LYS A 94 -13.92 -40.93 -5.83
CA LYS A 94 -13.37 -40.29 -4.62
C LYS A 94 -12.80 -38.89 -4.91
N GLU A 95 -12.23 -38.67 -6.08
CA GLU A 95 -11.68 -37.37 -6.52
C GLU A 95 -12.77 -36.38 -6.94
N ASN A 96 -13.99 -36.86 -7.19
CA ASN A 96 -15.13 -36.04 -7.57
C ASN A 96 -16.41 -36.54 -6.89
N ILE A 97 -16.38 -36.55 -5.55
CA ILE A 97 -17.41 -37.17 -4.70
C ILE A 97 -18.80 -36.51 -4.85
N LEU A 98 -18.85 -35.28 -5.36
CA LEU A 98 -20.08 -34.54 -5.64
C LEU A 98 -20.70 -34.88 -7.00
N ASN A 99 -19.99 -35.58 -7.89
CA ASN A 99 -20.51 -36.05 -9.16
C ASN A 99 -21.23 -37.39 -9.00
N ILE A 100 -22.43 -37.31 -8.44
CA ILE A 100 -23.21 -38.48 -8.02
C ILE A 100 -24.22 -38.86 -9.08
N ASN A 101 -24.08 -40.05 -9.66
CA ASN A 101 -25.02 -40.62 -10.63
C ASN A 101 -25.91 -41.72 -10.04
N ASN A 102 -25.65 -42.14 -8.81
CA ASN A 102 -26.40 -43.21 -8.15
C ASN A 102 -27.77 -42.69 -7.67
N LYS A 103 -28.85 -43.23 -8.24
CA LYS A 103 -30.23 -42.80 -7.95
C LYS A 103 -30.65 -42.97 -6.48
N GLU A 104 -30.18 -44.03 -5.81
CA GLU A 104 -30.47 -44.27 -4.39
C GLU A 104 -29.79 -43.23 -3.51
N LEU A 105 -28.52 -42.91 -3.79
CA LEU A 105 -27.79 -41.88 -3.07
C LEU A 105 -28.37 -40.48 -3.32
N ILE A 106 -28.73 -40.16 -4.56
CA ILE A 106 -29.42 -38.90 -4.89
C ILE A 106 -30.70 -38.77 -4.08
N HIS A 107 -31.49 -39.85 -3.98
CA HIS A 107 -32.70 -39.85 -3.16
C HIS A 107 -32.40 -39.46 -1.70
N TYR A 108 -31.41 -40.07 -1.03
CA TYR A 108 -31.05 -39.68 0.34
C TYR A 108 -30.52 -38.25 0.48
N LEU A 109 -29.75 -37.76 -0.49
CA LEU A 109 -29.20 -36.39 -0.47
C LEU A 109 -30.26 -35.31 -0.74
N THR A 110 -31.32 -35.66 -1.45
CA THR A 110 -32.47 -34.78 -1.75
C THR A 110 -33.65 -34.97 -0.80
N LEU A 111 -33.60 -35.98 0.07
CA LEU A 111 -34.68 -36.25 1.01
C LEU A 111 -34.80 -35.09 2.01
N ILE A 112 -35.91 -34.36 1.95
CA ILE A 112 -36.26 -33.30 2.89
C ILE A 112 -37.35 -33.89 3.79
N GLY A 113 -37.14 -33.80 5.10
CA GLY A 113 -38.14 -34.18 6.11
C GLY A 113 -38.33 -33.03 7.08
N ASP A 114 -39.52 -32.92 7.66
CA ASP A 114 -39.78 -31.98 8.74
C ASP A 114 -39.03 -32.47 9.99
N PRO A 115 -38.15 -31.66 10.61
CA PRO A 115 -37.46 -32.01 11.85
C PRO A 115 -38.42 -32.27 13.04
N PHE A 116 -39.71 -31.96 12.90
CA PHE A 116 -40.77 -32.20 13.89
C PHE A 116 -41.70 -33.39 13.58
N ASP A 117 -41.65 -33.97 12.38
CA ASP A 117 -42.31 -35.24 12.03
C ASP A 117 -41.53 -36.55 12.36
N PRO A 118 -40.34 -36.58 13.02
CA PRO A 118 -39.63 -37.83 13.22
C PRO A 118 -40.24 -38.73 14.29
N LEU A 119 -41.14 -38.27 15.15
CA LEU A 119 -41.48 -39.10 16.30
C LEU A 119 -42.38 -40.31 15.95
N HIS A 120 -43.23 -40.28 14.91
CA HIS A 120 -44.18 -41.37 14.62
C HIS A 120 -44.51 -41.67 13.12
N GLY A 121 -43.76 -41.16 12.14
CA GLY A 121 -44.01 -41.40 10.70
C GLY A 121 -43.33 -42.65 10.12
N ALA A 122 -43.94 -43.28 9.10
CA ALA A 122 -43.42 -44.48 8.40
C ALA A 122 -42.04 -44.29 7.73
N ASN A 123 -41.51 -43.06 7.67
CA ASN A 123 -40.27 -42.69 6.98
C ASN A 123 -39.14 -42.23 7.91
N TYR A 124 -39.28 -42.37 9.24
CA TYR A 124 -38.28 -41.95 10.23
C TYR A 124 -36.88 -42.51 9.97
N GLU A 125 -36.77 -43.83 9.76
CA GLU A 125 -35.47 -44.48 9.55
C GLU A 125 -34.75 -43.95 8.30
N SER A 126 -35.50 -43.69 7.23
CA SER A 126 -34.99 -43.13 5.99
C SER A 126 -34.48 -41.69 6.17
N TYR A 127 -35.14 -40.89 7.02
CA TYR A 127 -34.72 -39.53 7.35
C TYR A 127 -33.41 -39.50 8.14
N PHE A 128 -33.28 -40.27 9.23
CA PHE A 128 -32.03 -40.32 10.00
C PHE A 128 -30.86 -40.88 9.18
N LYS A 129 -31.16 -41.84 8.30
CA LYS A 129 -30.19 -42.35 7.35
C LYS A 129 -29.76 -41.28 6.34
N ALA A 130 -30.70 -40.49 5.81
CA ALA A 130 -30.39 -39.35 4.94
C ALA A 130 -29.52 -38.31 5.64
N GLU A 131 -29.87 -37.89 6.85
CA GLU A 131 -29.08 -36.91 7.62
C GLU A 131 -27.67 -37.41 7.95
N LYS A 132 -27.53 -38.69 8.31
CA LYS A 132 -26.21 -39.32 8.51
C LYS A 132 -25.38 -39.27 7.23
N ILE A 133 -25.96 -39.62 6.08
CA ILE A 133 -25.30 -39.58 4.78
C ILE A 133 -24.89 -38.14 4.42
N LYS A 134 -25.81 -37.18 4.49
CA LYS A 134 -25.53 -35.75 4.22
C LYS A 134 -24.40 -35.22 5.11
N SER A 135 -24.44 -35.52 6.41
CA SER A 135 -23.40 -35.08 7.36
C SER A 135 -22.01 -35.62 6.99
N ILE A 136 -21.94 -36.89 6.59
CA ILE A 136 -20.69 -37.55 6.18
C ILE A 136 -20.16 -36.92 4.89
N PHE A 137 -21.00 -36.75 3.87
CA PHE A 137 -20.60 -36.14 2.60
C PHE A 137 -20.20 -34.67 2.75
N TYR A 138 -20.90 -33.91 3.61
CA TYR A 138 -20.60 -32.51 3.86
C TYR A 138 -19.25 -32.36 4.56
N LYS A 139 -19.00 -33.14 5.62
CA LYS A 139 -17.74 -33.10 6.36
C LYS A 139 -16.55 -33.54 5.50
N TYR A 140 -16.74 -34.58 4.68
CA TYR A 140 -15.72 -35.04 3.74
C TYR A 140 -15.38 -33.96 2.70
N THR A 141 -16.40 -33.35 2.09
CA THR A 141 -16.19 -32.28 1.10
C THR A 141 -15.55 -31.05 1.74
N ALA A 142 -16.04 -30.62 2.91
CA ALA A 142 -15.48 -29.49 3.66
C ALA A 142 -14.00 -29.72 4.03
N LYS A 143 -13.63 -30.93 4.45
CA LYS A 143 -12.23 -31.29 4.71
C LYS A 143 -11.36 -31.09 3.48
N HIS A 144 -11.77 -31.62 2.33
CA HIS A 144 -10.99 -31.55 1.09
C HIS A 144 -10.89 -30.13 0.52
N GLU A 145 -11.95 -29.34 0.59
CA GLU A 145 -11.92 -27.93 0.21
C GLU A 145 -11.02 -27.09 1.15
N ILE A 146 -11.06 -27.34 2.45
CA ILE A 146 -10.15 -26.67 3.41
C ILE A 146 -8.69 -27.06 3.12
N LEU A 147 -8.40 -28.32 2.82
CA LEU A 147 -7.05 -28.77 2.44
C LEU A 147 -6.58 -28.11 1.15
N PHE A 148 -7.41 -28.09 0.11
CA PHE A 148 -7.13 -27.39 -1.14
C PHE A 148 -6.86 -25.90 -0.92
N PHE A 149 -7.67 -25.26 -0.06
CA PHE A 149 -7.53 -23.86 0.25
C PHE A 149 -6.29 -23.56 1.10
N LEU A 150 -5.95 -24.43 2.06
CA LEU A 150 -4.71 -24.36 2.83
C LEU A 150 -3.48 -24.41 1.93
N ASP A 151 -3.44 -25.32 0.95
CA ASP A 151 -2.34 -25.42 0.00
C ASP A 151 -2.22 -24.14 -0.85
N ARG A 152 -3.36 -23.56 -1.26
CA ARG A 152 -3.38 -22.30 -1.99
C ARG A 152 -2.92 -21.12 -1.13
N ILE A 153 -3.33 -21.04 0.14
CA ILE A 153 -2.85 -20.01 1.07
C ILE A 153 -1.37 -20.15 1.32
N ARG A 154 -0.88 -21.37 1.58
CA ARG A 154 0.55 -21.64 1.75
C ARG A 154 1.35 -21.27 0.50
N SER A 155 0.83 -21.56 -0.70
CA SER A 155 1.44 -21.12 -1.95
C SER A 155 1.50 -19.59 -2.06
N LEU A 156 0.44 -18.88 -1.67
CA LEU A 156 0.43 -17.41 -1.61
C LEU A 156 1.40 -16.90 -0.55
N GLN A 157 1.43 -17.49 0.63
CA GLN A 157 2.36 -17.18 1.70
C GLN A 157 3.80 -17.35 1.20
N THR A 158 4.15 -18.46 0.55
CA THR A 158 5.47 -18.65 -0.06
C THR A 158 5.75 -17.61 -1.15
N LYS A 159 4.76 -17.31 -1.99
CA LYS A 159 4.89 -16.32 -3.07
C LYS A 159 5.18 -14.91 -2.57
N TYR A 160 4.58 -14.50 -1.44
CA TYR A 160 4.63 -13.12 -0.93
C TYR A 160 5.53 -12.94 0.31
N ILE A 161 5.67 -13.95 1.17
CA ILE A 161 6.53 -13.96 2.36
C ILE A 161 7.88 -14.63 2.10
N ASP A 162 7.94 -15.77 1.42
CA ASP A 162 9.23 -16.46 1.22
C ASP A 162 10.07 -15.76 0.13
N LYS A 163 9.44 -14.87 -0.64
CA LYS A 163 10.12 -13.82 -1.42
C LYS A 163 10.55 -12.61 -0.57
N SER A 164 10.38 -12.55 0.74
CA SER A 164 10.76 -11.38 1.57
C SER A 164 12.25 -11.31 1.95
N VAL A 165 13.06 -12.32 1.58
CA VAL A 165 14.52 -12.11 1.39
C VAL A 165 14.83 -11.47 0.02
N LYS A 166 13.85 -11.37 -0.89
CA LYS A 166 13.95 -10.45 -2.03
C LYS A 166 13.53 -9.07 -1.54
N LYS A 167 14.54 -8.19 -1.42
CA LYS A 167 14.51 -6.74 -1.54
C LYS A 167 13.10 -6.20 -1.77
N LYS A 168 12.58 -5.33 -0.89
CA LYS A 168 11.51 -4.37 -1.22
C LYS A 168 11.72 -3.97 -2.68
N ILE A 169 10.82 -4.41 -3.58
CA ILE A 169 11.03 -4.19 -5.00
C ILE A 169 10.93 -2.69 -5.14
N SER A 170 12.07 -2.03 -5.34
CA SER A 170 12.09 -0.58 -5.48
C SER A 170 11.10 -0.20 -6.57
N TYR A 171 10.30 0.84 -6.33
CA TYR A 171 9.44 1.38 -7.38
C TYR A 171 10.24 1.76 -8.62
N ALA A 172 11.55 2.04 -8.52
CA ALA A 172 12.45 2.19 -9.66
C ALA A 172 12.55 0.90 -10.50
N LYS A 173 12.61 -0.27 -9.87
CA LYS A 173 12.57 -1.56 -10.60
C LYS A 173 11.22 -1.86 -11.20
N LEU A 174 10.13 -1.53 -10.51
CA LEU A 174 8.78 -1.70 -11.05
C LEU A 174 8.53 -0.73 -12.22
N PHE A 175 9.06 0.49 -12.13
CA PHE A 175 9.08 1.45 -13.24
C PHE A 175 9.76 0.83 -14.47
N SER A 176 10.96 0.25 -14.31
CA SER A 176 11.68 -0.38 -15.42
C SER A 176 10.98 -1.62 -15.99
N TYR A 177 10.33 -2.42 -15.14
CA TYR A 177 9.73 -3.71 -15.54
C TYR A 177 8.29 -3.62 -16.05
N GLU A 178 7.42 -2.83 -15.41
CA GLU A 178 6.01 -2.79 -15.81
C GLU A 178 5.80 -1.82 -16.98
N LEU A 179 6.52 -0.71 -17.03
CA LEU A 179 6.41 0.24 -18.14
C LEU A 179 7.12 -0.24 -19.42
N SER A 180 8.01 -1.23 -19.33
CA SER A 180 8.61 -1.87 -20.52
C SER A 180 7.66 -2.81 -21.24
N LYS A 181 6.54 -3.19 -20.63
CA LYS A 181 5.48 -3.98 -21.27
C LYS A 181 4.47 -3.11 -22.03
N TYR A 182 4.96 -2.03 -22.65
CA TYR A 182 4.10 -1.05 -23.29
C TYR A 182 3.23 -1.67 -24.39
N ASP A 183 3.68 -2.71 -25.10
CA ASP A 183 2.85 -3.42 -26.10
C ASP A 183 1.55 -3.96 -25.49
N SER A 184 1.64 -4.61 -24.32
CA SER A 184 0.46 -5.11 -23.62
C SER A 184 -0.40 -3.99 -23.02
N LEU A 185 0.24 -2.93 -22.51
CA LEU A 185 -0.47 -1.81 -21.89
C LEU A 185 -1.17 -0.92 -22.93
N ALA A 186 -0.60 -0.81 -24.14
CA ALA A 186 -1.15 -0.09 -25.29
C ALA A 186 -2.36 -0.80 -25.89
N ILE A 187 -2.43 -2.14 -25.78
CA ILE A 187 -3.60 -2.91 -26.18
C ILE A 187 -4.76 -2.69 -25.19
N GLU A 188 -4.45 -2.65 -23.88
CA GLU A 188 -5.48 -2.56 -22.84
C GLU A 188 -5.99 -1.13 -22.60
N HIS A 189 -5.18 -0.11 -22.92
CA HIS A 189 -5.43 1.29 -22.56
C HIS A 189 -5.19 2.20 -23.76
N ASN A 190 -5.96 3.29 -23.86
CA ASN A 190 -5.65 4.37 -24.80
C ASN A 190 -4.55 5.30 -24.22
N TYR A 191 -4.05 6.21 -25.06
CA TYR A 191 -2.92 7.07 -24.73
C TYR A 191 -3.12 7.84 -23.43
N TYR A 192 -4.27 8.51 -23.30
CA TYR A 192 -4.57 9.32 -22.14
C TYR A 192 -4.73 8.51 -20.85
N ALA A 193 -5.35 7.33 -20.94
CA ALA A 193 -5.55 6.45 -19.81
C ALA A 193 -4.22 5.89 -19.31
N TYR A 194 -3.35 5.43 -20.22
CA TYR A 194 -2.01 5.00 -19.88
C TYR A 194 -1.21 6.13 -19.23
N TYR A 195 -1.18 7.30 -19.85
CA TYR A 195 -0.34 8.40 -19.40
C TYR A 195 -0.78 8.88 -18.00
N ASN A 196 -2.07 9.13 -17.80
CA ASN A 196 -2.58 9.71 -16.56
C ASN A 196 -2.79 8.68 -15.45
N SER A 197 -3.21 7.46 -15.78
CA SER A 197 -3.58 6.46 -14.76
C SER A 197 -2.48 5.44 -14.48
N ILE A 198 -1.46 5.37 -15.34
CA ILE A 198 -0.34 4.42 -15.17
C ILE A 198 0.97 5.18 -15.05
N LEU A 199 1.42 5.86 -16.10
CA LEU A 199 2.76 6.45 -16.14
C LEU A 199 2.99 7.47 -15.02
N LEU A 200 2.15 8.51 -14.92
CA LEU A 200 2.30 9.57 -13.91
C LEU A 200 2.25 9.03 -12.47
N PRO A 201 1.30 8.15 -12.09
CA PRO A 201 1.28 7.54 -10.76
C PRO A 201 2.55 6.74 -10.42
N TYR A 202 3.12 5.99 -11.37
CA TYR A 202 4.36 5.26 -11.11
C TYR A 202 5.54 6.20 -10.86
N ILE A 203 5.65 7.30 -11.62
CA ILE A 203 6.66 8.33 -11.41
C ILE A 203 6.51 8.98 -10.04
N ALA A 204 5.28 9.34 -9.65
CA ALA A 204 4.99 9.92 -8.34
C ALA A 204 5.44 8.97 -7.21
N LYS A 205 5.11 7.67 -7.31
CA LYS A 205 5.53 6.67 -6.33
C LYS A 205 7.05 6.49 -6.24
N VAL A 206 7.78 6.58 -7.35
CA VAL A 206 9.26 6.58 -7.31
C VAL A 206 9.76 7.79 -6.54
N LYS A 207 9.20 8.99 -6.79
CA LYS A 207 9.58 10.21 -6.06
C LYS A 207 9.26 10.11 -4.57
N GLU A 208 8.09 9.62 -4.21
CA GLU A 208 7.66 9.38 -2.83
C GLU A 208 8.59 8.38 -2.13
N GLU A 209 8.85 7.22 -2.74
CA GLU A 209 9.79 6.22 -2.20
C GLU A 209 11.16 6.84 -1.95
N VAL A 210 11.68 7.60 -2.91
CA VAL A 210 12.98 8.26 -2.77
C VAL A 210 12.97 9.26 -1.61
N GLN A 211 11.93 10.08 -1.48
CA GLN A 211 11.80 11.04 -0.39
C GLN A 211 11.71 10.35 0.98
N GLU A 212 10.89 9.30 1.11
CA GLU A 212 10.79 8.51 2.33
C GLU A 212 12.15 7.91 2.73
N TYR A 213 12.84 7.27 1.78
CA TYR A 213 14.16 6.68 2.03
C TYR A 213 15.21 7.72 2.39
N ILE A 214 15.20 8.88 1.74
CA ILE A 214 16.08 10.00 2.07
C ILE A 214 15.90 10.44 3.53
N LEU A 215 14.66 10.49 4.04
CA LEU A 215 14.37 10.89 5.42
C LEU A 215 14.87 9.87 6.46
N GLU A 216 14.89 8.59 6.10
CA GLU A 216 15.31 7.50 6.98
C GLU A 216 16.82 7.22 6.93
N LEU A 217 17.47 7.54 5.81
CA LEU A 217 18.87 7.22 5.58
C LEU A 217 19.82 8.22 6.24
N ASN A 218 20.96 7.71 6.70
CA ASN A 218 22.07 8.56 7.09
C ASN A 218 22.52 9.37 5.85
N PRO A 219 22.80 10.69 5.97
CA PRO A 219 23.21 11.54 4.85
C PRO A 219 24.33 10.97 3.97
N ILE A 220 25.30 10.25 4.56
CA ILE A 220 26.41 9.62 3.82
C ILE A 220 25.92 8.52 2.87
N LYS A 221 24.79 7.87 3.19
CA LYS A 221 24.19 6.79 2.39
C LYS A 221 23.22 7.30 1.34
N ILE A 222 22.78 8.55 1.41
CA ILE A 222 21.80 9.13 0.47
C ILE A 222 22.36 9.17 -0.96
N PRO A 223 23.58 9.67 -1.23
CA PRO A 223 24.14 9.65 -2.57
C PRO A 223 24.23 8.23 -3.16
N LEU A 224 24.68 7.26 -2.35
CA LEU A 224 24.80 5.85 -2.77
C LEU A 224 23.43 5.22 -3.12
N TYR A 225 22.39 5.58 -2.38
CA TYR A 225 21.02 5.14 -2.68
C TYR A 225 20.50 5.79 -3.97
N LEU A 226 20.74 7.09 -4.14
CA LEU A 226 20.34 7.83 -5.35
C LEU A 226 21.08 7.31 -6.59
N ASP A 227 22.39 7.06 -6.51
CA ASP A 227 23.19 6.45 -7.58
C ASP A 227 22.57 5.15 -8.06
N LYS A 228 22.29 4.24 -7.12
CA LYS A 228 21.67 2.97 -7.43
C LYS A 228 20.27 3.12 -8.04
N THR A 229 19.48 4.07 -7.55
CA THR A 229 18.12 4.32 -8.05
C THR A 229 18.15 4.89 -9.47
N ILE A 230 19.07 5.83 -9.73
CA ILE A 230 19.33 6.40 -11.06
C ILE A 230 19.76 5.29 -12.02
N GLU A 231 20.72 4.46 -11.63
CA GLU A 231 21.20 3.33 -12.43
C GLU A 231 20.07 2.34 -12.76
N GLU A 232 19.20 2.03 -11.79
CA GLU A 232 18.04 1.14 -12.01
C GLU A 232 17.04 1.70 -13.05
N ILE A 233 16.86 3.03 -13.10
CA ILE A 233 16.01 3.72 -14.09
C ILE A 233 16.72 3.82 -15.44
N GLU A 234 18.00 4.19 -15.47
CA GLU A 234 18.78 4.32 -16.71
C GLU A 234 18.91 2.99 -17.44
N ASN A 235 19.01 1.88 -16.71
CA ASN A 235 19.02 0.53 -17.26
C ASN A 235 17.72 0.14 -17.97
N ALA A 236 16.60 0.83 -17.73
CA ALA A 236 15.37 0.63 -18.48
C ALA A 236 15.48 1.13 -19.93
N GLY A 237 16.38 2.09 -20.18
CA GLY A 237 16.72 2.57 -21.53
C GLY A 237 15.72 3.56 -22.15
N PHE A 238 14.60 3.87 -21.50
CA PHE A 238 13.57 4.75 -22.07
C PHE A 238 14.06 6.16 -22.40
N GLN A 239 15.07 6.67 -21.69
CA GLN A 239 15.71 7.96 -21.97
C GLN A 239 16.43 7.99 -23.33
N ASN A 240 16.79 6.81 -23.87
CA ASN A 240 17.48 6.65 -25.14
C ASN A 240 16.52 6.58 -26.34
N GLU A 241 15.21 6.54 -26.10
CA GLU A 241 14.21 6.61 -27.16
C GLU A 241 14.37 7.89 -27.99
N SER A 242 13.98 7.83 -29.27
CA SER A 242 14.18 8.97 -30.17
C SER A 242 13.36 10.18 -29.74
N ALA A 243 14.02 11.33 -29.59
CA ALA A 243 13.35 12.61 -29.33
C ALA A 243 12.44 13.04 -30.49
N THR A 244 12.65 12.50 -31.69
CA THR A 244 11.96 12.88 -32.92
C THR A 244 10.86 11.89 -33.33
N ILE A 245 10.56 10.88 -32.50
CA ILE A 245 9.64 9.78 -32.84
C ILE A 245 8.21 10.24 -33.20
N ILE A 246 7.81 11.42 -32.72
CA ILE A 246 6.51 12.04 -33.03
C ILE A 246 6.60 13.27 -33.95
N ASP A 247 7.77 13.66 -34.47
CA ASP A 247 7.95 14.93 -35.22
C ASP A 247 7.03 15.06 -36.43
N LYS A 248 6.78 13.93 -37.12
CA LYS A 248 5.83 13.91 -38.24
C LYS A 248 4.42 14.29 -37.79
N TYR A 249 4.00 13.86 -36.61
CA TYR A 249 2.69 14.16 -36.02
C TYR A 249 2.65 15.57 -35.44
N VAL A 250 3.75 16.02 -34.81
CA VAL A 250 3.91 17.39 -34.34
C VAL A 250 3.71 18.37 -35.50
N SER A 251 4.36 18.10 -36.64
CA SER A 251 4.24 18.93 -37.84
C SER A 251 2.84 18.84 -38.46
N LYS A 252 2.28 17.62 -38.58
CA LYS A 252 0.96 17.38 -39.18
C LYS A 252 -0.18 18.03 -38.39
N TYR A 253 -0.15 17.94 -37.06
CA TYR A 253 -1.24 18.36 -36.17
C TYR A 253 -0.92 19.63 -35.36
N LYS A 254 0.23 20.29 -35.61
CA LYS A 254 0.68 21.51 -34.93
C LYS A 254 0.65 21.39 -33.39
N ILE A 255 1.26 20.33 -32.89
CA ILE A 255 1.26 19.98 -31.46
C ILE A 255 2.23 20.87 -30.69
N ASP A 256 1.81 21.35 -29.53
CA ASP A 256 2.70 21.97 -28.54
C ASP A 256 3.24 20.89 -27.59
N LEU A 257 4.49 20.48 -27.81
CA LEU A 257 5.14 19.42 -27.02
C LEU A 257 5.16 19.71 -25.51
N LYS A 258 5.16 20.99 -25.10
CA LYS A 258 5.16 21.36 -23.68
C LYS A 258 3.84 21.11 -22.98
N LYS A 259 2.76 20.93 -23.75
CA LYS A 259 1.40 20.73 -23.24
C LYS A 259 0.97 19.28 -23.26
N LEU A 260 1.80 18.36 -23.78
CA LEU A 260 1.48 16.93 -23.70
C LEU A 260 1.26 16.51 -22.23
N PRO A 261 0.28 15.63 -21.96
CA PRO A 261 -0.50 14.85 -22.93
C PRO A 261 -1.65 15.62 -23.59
N GLU A 262 -1.92 16.90 -23.26
CA GLU A 262 -3.03 17.66 -23.83
C GLU A 262 -2.86 17.90 -25.34
N VAL A 263 -3.74 17.30 -26.14
CA VAL A 263 -3.78 17.51 -27.60
C VAL A 263 -5.02 18.32 -27.97
N LYS A 264 -4.81 19.47 -28.63
CA LYS A 264 -5.89 20.36 -29.10
C LYS A 264 -6.57 19.89 -30.38
N ASP A 265 -5.80 19.31 -31.30
CA ASP A 265 -6.34 18.80 -32.56
C ASP A 265 -7.34 17.66 -32.29
N SER A 266 -8.56 17.81 -32.80
CA SER A 266 -9.64 16.87 -32.50
C SER A 266 -9.42 15.50 -33.13
N LYS A 267 -8.83 15.44 -34.34
CA LYS A 267 -8.58 14.18 -35.05
C LYS A 267 -7.50 13.38 -34.35
N LEU A 268 -6.39 14.01 -33.98
CA LEU A 268 -5.35 13.34 -33.22
C LEU A 268 -5.85 12.94 -31.82
N ARG A 269 -6.66 13.78 -31.17
CA ARG A 269 -7.26 13.42 -29.88
C ARG A 269 -8.13 12.18 -29.98
N GLU A 270 -8.94 12.07 -31.03
CA GLU A 270 -9.74 10.88 -31.31
C GLU A 270 -8.85 9.64 -31.47
N ILE A 271 -7.84 9.70 -32.34
CA ILE A 271 -6.85 8.62 -32.53
C ILE A 271 -6.24 8.18 -31.19
N LEU A 272 -5.80 9.14 -30.37
CA LEU A 272 -5.18 8.88 -29.07
C LEU A 272 -6.18 8.44 -27.97
N SER A 273 -7.48 8.61 -28.20
CA SER A 273 -8.54 8.19 -27.27
C SER A 273 -9.18 6.87 -27.65
N THR A 274 -8.99 6.40 -28.89
CA THR A 274 -9.49 5.12 -29.36
C THR A 274 -9.00 4.00 -28.46
N LYS A 275 -9.94 3.28 -27.85
CA LYS A 275 -9.71 1.98 -27.20
C LYS A 275 -10.29 0.92 -28.12
N ASP A 276 -9.59 -0.19 -28.29
CA ASP A 276 -10.17 -1.32 -29.03
C ASP A 276 -11.36 -1.88 -28.25
N PHE A 277 -12.56 -1.42 -28.59
CA PHE A 277 -13.79 -2.11 -28.27
C PHE A 277 -14.18 -2.94 -29.49
N ARG A 278 -13.53 -4.09 -29.64
CA ARG A 278 -14.08 -5.26 -30.36
C ARG A 278 -14.32 -5.05 -31.86
N GLN A 279 -13.35 -5.41 -32.70
CA GLN A 279 -13.58 -6.01 -34.03
C GLN A 279 -14.42 -5.26 -35.09
N GLU A 280 -14.76 -3.97 -34.93
CA GLU A 280 -15.56 -3.23 -35.92
C GLU A 280 -14.72 -2.47 -36.97
N MET A 281 -13.43 -2.24 -36.74
CA MET A 281 -12.56 -1.44 -37.62
C MET A 281 -11.73 -2.31 -38.58
N PRO A 282 -11.54 -1.88 -39.85
CA PRO A 282 -10.59 -2.51 -40.76
C PRO A 282 -9.16 -2.53 -40.19
N TYR A 283 -8.44 -3.65 -40.36
CA TYR A 283 -7.11 -3.86 -39.78
C TYR A 283 -6.08 -2.79 -40.15
N ASN A 284 -6.14 -2.25 -41.37
CA ASN A 284 -5.26 -1.19 -41.84
C ASN A 284 -5.46 0.13 -41.06
N GLU A 285 -6.70 0.49 -40.76
CA GLU A 285 -7.02 1.69 -39.97
C GLU A 285 -6.61 1.50 -38.51
N PHE A 286 -6.88 0.31 -37.96
CA PHE A 286 -6.46 -0.06 -36.62
C PHE A 286 -4.93 -0.03 -36.44
N SER A 287 -4.19 -0.65 -37.36
CA SER A 287 -2.74 -0.69 -37.33
C SER A 287 -2.11 0.71 -37.39
N GLU A 288 -2.71 1.64 -38.15
CA GLU A 288 -2.25 3.03 -38.16
C GLU A 288 -2.50 3.72 -36.81
N ILE A 289 -3.65 3.51 -36.19
CA ILE A 289 -3.97 4.06 -34.85
C ILE A 289 -3.01 3.52 -33.80
N GLU A 290 -2.80 2.19 -33.74
CA GLU A 290 -1.84 1.58 -32.82
C GLU A 290 -0.44 2.14 -33.01
N TYR A 291 0.01 2.27 -34.26
CA TYR A 291 1.33 2.82 -34.57
C TYR A 291 1.47 4.28 -34.13
N VAL A 292 0.43 5.10 -34.30
CA VAL A 292 0.42 6.48 -33.81
C VAL A 292 0.48 6.48 -32.29
N GLN A 293 -0.40 5.74 -31.61
CA GLN A 293 -0.44 5.68 -30.15
C GLN A 293 0.88 5.20 -29.56
N LEU A 294 1.50 4.16 -30.15
CA LEU A 294 2.81 3.64 -29.78
C LEU A 294 3.88 4.73 -29.74
N ASN A 295 3.99 5.53 -30.80
CA ASN A 295 4.98 6.60 -30.84
C ASN A 295 4.72 7.66 -29.75
N PHE A 296 3.46 7.95 -29.43
CA PHE A 296 3.11 8.86 -28.34
C PHE A 296 3.39 8.26 -26.95
N TYR A 297 3.17 6.95 -26.74
CA TYR A 297 3.55 6.25 -25.51
C TYR A 297 5.06 6.34 -25.27
N LEU A 298 5.86 5.96 -26.27
CA LEU A 298 7.32 5.98 -26.20
C LEU A 298 7.85 7.39 -25.95
N TYR A 299 7.28 8.39 -26.63
CA TYR A 299 7.64 9.78 -26.40
C TYR A 299 7.31 10.26 -24.97
N GLY A 300 6.12 9.90 -24.47
CA GLY A 300 5.68 10.22 -23.11
C GLY A 300 6.60 9.59 -22.06
N LEU A 301 6.88 8.29 -22.21
CA LEU A 301 7.80 7.53 -21.36
C LEU A 301 9.18 8.17 -21.32
N ARG A 302 9.77 8.42 -22.49
CA ARG A 302 11.07 9.08 -22.62
C ARG A 302 11.10 10.41 -21.87
N THR A 303 10.12 11.26 -22.15
CA THR A 303 10.05 12.62 -21.62
C THR A 303 9.94 12.61 -20.10
N GLU A 304 9.05 11.79 -19.57
CA GLU A 304 8.88 11.70 -18.12
C GLU A 304 10.03 10.98 -17.42
N THR A 305 10.65 9.99 -18.06
CA THR A 305 11.88 9.34 -17.57
C THR A 305 13.00 10.36 -17.43
N ILE A 306 13.22 11.21 -18.43
CA ILE A 306 14.23 12.27 -18.37
C ILE A 306 13.93 13.24 -17.23
N LYS A 307 12.69 13.70 -17.09
CA LYS A 307 12.30 14.58 -15.97
C LYS A 307 12.53 13.93 -14.61
N LEU A 308 12.27 12.63 -14.48
CA LEU A 308 12.51 11.87 -13.26
C LEU A 308 14.01 11.75 -12.98
N LEU A 309 14.82 11.42 -13.99
CA LEU A 309 16.28 11.36 -13.87
C LEU A 309 16.88 12.71 -13.50
N ASP A 310 16.42 13.80 -14.13
CA ASP A 310 16.85 15.16 -13.81
C ASP A 310 16.51 15.52 -12.37
N TYR A 311 15.32 15.16 -11.89
CA TYR A 311 14.93 15.32 -10.49
C TYR A 311 15.86 14.56 -9.54
N LEU A 312 16.14 13.27 -9.81
CA LEU A 312 17.00 12.44 -8.96
C LEU A 312 18.46 12.90 -8.96
N LYS A 313 18.99 13.29 -10.13
CA LYS A 313 20.34 13.87 -10.27
C LYS A 313 20.42 15.22 -9.56
N GLY A 314 19.37 16.04 -9.63
CA GLY A 314 19.26 17.28 -8.86
C GLY A 314 19.34 17.04 -7.35
N LEU A 315 18.60 16.04 -6.84
CA LEU A 315 18.71 15.62 -5.44
C LEU A 315 20.12 15.14 -5.10
N GLN A 316 20.72 14.31 -5.95
CA GLN A 316 22.05 13.77 -5.74
C GLN A 316 23.09 14.89 -5.61
N VAL A 317 23.07 15.86 -6.52
CA VAL A 317 23.94 17.04 -6.48
C VAL A 317 23.73 17.83 -5.19
N ASN A 318 22.47 18.06 -4.78
CA ASN A 318 22.16 18.75 -3.53
C ASN A 318 22.78 18.05 -2.32
N TYR A 319 22.67 16.71 -2.23
CA TYR A 319 23.20 15.91 -1.12
C TYR A 319 24.72 15.70 -1.18
N GLN A 320 25.33 15.69 -2.37
CA GLN A 320 26.79 15.67 -2.54
C GLN A 320 27.42 17.02 -2.17
N ILE A 321 26.80 18.14 -2.55
CA ILE A 321 27.27 19.49 -2.19
C ILE A 321 27.10 19.75 -0.68
N THR A 322 25.97 19.36 -0.09
CA THR A 322 25.77 19.46 1.37
C THR A 322 26.67 18.51 2.16
N SER A 323 27.02 17.33 1.65
CA SER A 323 27.95 16.43 2.36
C SER A 323 29.35 17.01 2.61
N ASN A 324 29.80 17.99 1.80
CA ASN A 324 31.09 18.68 1.99
C ASN A 324 31.00 19.95 2.86
N VAL A 325 29.80 20.49 3.09
CA VAL A 325 29.61 21.73 3.87
C VAL A 325 28.96 21.44 5.24
N GLU A 326 28.07 20.44 5.32
CA GLU A 326 27.25 20.12 6.49
C GLU A 326 27.79 18.96 7.35
N THR A 327 28.83 18.22 6.91
CA THR A 327 29.44 17.15 7.72
C THR A 327 30.08 17.64 9.02
N LYS A 328 30.24 18.96 9.20
CA LYS A 328 30.62 19.55 10.48
C LYS A 328 29.44 20.00 11.36
N GLU A 329 28.23 20.20 10.81
CA GLU A 329 27.09 20.80 11.54
C GLU A 329 25.91 19.84 11.82
N LEU A 330 25.67 18.80 11.01
CA LEU A 330 24.49 17.93 11.17
C LEU A 330 24.57 16.87 12.30
N LEU A 331 25.71 16.76 12.99
CA LEU A 331 25.90 15.80 14.09
C LEU A 331 25.16 16.16 15.40
N ASN A 332 24.56 17.35 15.51
CA ASN A 332 23.99 17.86 16.77
C ASN A 332 22.48 18.17 16.75
N TYR A 333 21.69 17.49 15.90
CA TYR A 333 20.24 17.60 15.99
C TYR A 333 19.70 16.99 17.30
N ASN A 334 19.03 17.80 18.14
CA ASN A 334 18.45 17.39 19.40
C ASN A 334 16.95 17.12 19.28
N LYS A 335 16.61 15.88 18.91
CA LYS A 335 15.23 15.37 18.78
C LYS A 335 14.41 15.39 20.08
N ILE A 336 15.04 15.58 21.25
CA ILE A 336 14.34 15.66 22.53
C ILE A 336 13.67 17.04 22.68
N VAL A 337 14.35 18.09 22.20
CA VAL A 337 13.92 19.48 22.38
C VAL A 337 13.13 20.00 21.19
N PHE A 338 13.57 19.70 19.96
CA PHE A 338 13.02 20.28 18.74
C PHE A 338 12.15 19.31 17.96
N LYS A 339 11.15 19.83 17.24
CA LYS A 339 10.27 19.03 16.38
C LYS A 339 10.96 18.55 15.11
N SER A 340 11.83 19.39 14.55
CA SER A 340 12.61 19.09 13.34
C SER A 340 13.98 19.79 13.37
N TYR A 341 14.88 19.35 12.50
CA TYR A 341 16.16 20.04 12.30
C TYR A 341 15.95 21.51 11.90
N ASP A 342 14.97 21.80 11.04
CA ASP A 342 14.66 23.17 10.62
C ASP A 342 14.24 24.05 11.80
N THR A 343 13.49 23.51 12.76
CA THR A 343 13.11 24.25 13.97
C THR A 343 14.30 24.52 14.89
N GLN A 344 15.26 23.59 14.97
CA GLN A 344 16.52 23.82 15.69
C GLN A 344 17.38 24.87 14.98
N LYS A 345 17.55 24.75 13.66
CA LYS A 345 18.30 25.71 12.84
C LYS A 345 17.68 27.10 12.90
N TRP A 346 16.35 27.20 12.90
CA TRP A 346 15.64 28.44 13.11
C TRP A 346 15.94 29.02 14.50
N PHE A 347 15.90 28.20 15.55
CA PHE A 347 16.20 28.62 16.91
C PHE A 347 17.64 29.14 17.05
N ASP A 348 18.62 28.44 16.48
CA ASP A 348 20.02 28.89 16.41
C ASP A 348 20.15 30.24 15.68
N THR A 349 19.44 30.37 14.57
CA THR A 349 19.42 31.62 13.78
C THR A 349 18.76 32.75 14.55
N ALA A 350 17.69 32.47 15.29
CA ALA A 350 17.00 33.46 16.11
C ALA A 350 17.89 33.94 17.27
N LEU A 351 18.61 33.03 17.93
CA LEU A 351 19.59 33.38 18.97
C LEU A 351 20.72 34.26 18.42
N ARG A 352 21.26 33.95 17.23
CA ARG A 352 22.26 34.78 16.53
C ARG A 352 21.70 36.16 16.15
N SER A 353 20.48 36.21 15.63
CA SER A 353 19.82 37.46 15.21
C SER A 353 19.55 38.39 16.39
N LEU A 354 19.30 37.82 17.56
CA LEU A 354 19.17 38.57 18.82
C LEU A 354 20.53 38.88 19.48
N ASN A 355 21.65 38.57 18.81
CA ASN A 355 23.02 38.77 19.29
C ASN A 355 23.30 38.12 20.66
N THR A 356 22.66 36.96 20.91
CA THR A 356 22.82 36.20 22.16
C THR A 356 23.87 35.11 22.10
N ILE A 357 24.23 34.69 20.89
CA ILE A 357 25.37 33.83 20.58
C ILE A 357 26.09 34.40 19.36
N ASP A 358 27.39 34.12 19.22
CA ASP A 358 28.14 34.48 18.01
C ASP A 358 28.20 33.35 16.98
N LYS A 359 29.06 33.51 15.96
CA LYS A 359 29.22 32.54 14.88
C LYS A 359 29.77 31.21 15.36
N ASP A 360 30.51 31.21 16.46
CA ASP A 360 31.10 30.03 17.10
C ASP A 360 30.23 29.50 18.24
N SER A 361 28.97 29.97 18.31
CA SER A 361 27.99 29.61 19.34
C SER A 361 28.41 29.98 20.77
N VAL A 362 29.32 30.95 20.93
CA VAL A 362 29.73 31.47 22.23
C VAL A 362 28.68 32.44 22.75
N ILE A 363 28.28 32.23 24.00
CA ILE A 363 27.20 32.98 24.65
C ILE A 363 27.58 34.44 24.91
N ARG A 364 26.59 35.31 24.72
CA ARG A 364 26.64 36.75 25.01
C ARG A 364 25.61 37.13 26.07
N ARG A 365 25.70 38.39 26.53
CA ARG A 365 24.82 38.93 27.59
C ARG A 365 23.35 38.80 27.18
N GLY A 366 22.53 38.28 28.10
CA GLY A 366 21.08 38.14 27.91
C GLY A 366 20.61 36.80 27.35
N PHE A 367 21.53 35.88 27.02
CA PHE A 367 21.20 34.56 26.47
C PHE A 367 20.16 33.79 27.29
N GLN A 368 20.37 33.61 28.60
CA GLN A 368 19.48 32.81 29.44
C GLN A 368 18.06 33.42 29.52
N ALA A 369 17.95 34.75 29.55
CA ALA A 369 16.67 35.45 29.58
C ALA A 369 15.91 35.35 28.25
N ILE A 370 16.63 35.41 27.12
CA ILE A 370 16.07 35.25 25.78
C ILE A 370 15.66 33.80 25.53
N ALA A 371 16.50 32.82 25.89
CA ALA A 371 16.16 31.41 25.82
C ALA A 371 14.92 31.06 26.66
N ASN A 372 14.76 31.69 27.83
CA ASN A 372 13.55 31.57 28.66
C ASN A 372 12.31 32.16 27.98
N THR A 373 12.49 33.25 27.24
CA THR A 373 11.40 33.90 26.50
C THR A 373 10.87 32.97 25.41
N PHE A 374 11.77 32.38 24.60
CA PHE A 374 11.38 31.35 23.62
C PHE A 374 10.68 30.16 24.29
N TYR A 375 11.25 29.64 25.39
CA TYR A 375 10.68 28.49 26.10
C TYR A 375 9.25 28.73 26.61
N LYS A 376 8.95 29.96 27.05
CA LYS A 376 7.64 30.33 27.57
C LYS A 376 6.62 30.67 26.49
N ASP A 377 7.07 31.00 25.27
CA ASP A 377 6.21 31.40 24.17
C ASP A 377 5.35 30.23 23.64
N GLU A 378 4.04 30.46 23.51
CA GLU A 378 3.08 29.42 23.14
C GLU A 378 3.21 28.99 21.67
N VAL A 379 3.61 29.89 20.78
CA VAL A 379 3.84 29.56 19.37
C VAL A 379 5.10 28.70 19.24
N CYS A 380 6.15 29.02 19.99
CA CYS A 380 7.36 28.20 20.05
C CYS A 380 7.08 26.80 20.60
N LYS A 381 6.31 26.67 21.67
CA LYS A 381 5.86 25.35 22.17
C LYS A 381 5.03 24.60 21.13
N LYS A 382 4.20 25.30 20.37
CA LYS A 382 3.33 24.67 19.36
C LYS A 382 4.06 24.26 18.09
N TYR A 383 5.04 25.02 17.62
CA TYR A 383 5.62 24.81 16.28
C TYR A 383 7.12 24.52 16.26
N ILE A 384 7.86 24.86 17.32
CA ILE A 384 9.33 24.76 17.36
C ILE A 384 9.76 23.62 18.29
N PHE A 385 9.22 23.59 19.51
CA PHE A 385 9.60 22.60 20.52
C PHE A 385 8.71 21.37 20.55
N GLN A 386 9.24 20.24 21.02
CA GLN A 386 8.47 19.03 21.25
C GLN A 386 7.35 19.26 22.29
N TYR A 387 6.21 18.58 22.15
CA TYR A 387 5.05 18.80 23.04
C TYR A 387 5.27 18.32 24.48
N ALA A 388 6.28 17.45 24.70
CA ALA A 388 6.48 16.73 25.97
C ALA A 388 7.88 16.93 26.60
N PHE A 389 8.68 17.90 26.15
CA PHE A 389 10.01 18.13 26.74
C PHE A 389 9.93 18.93 28.05
N SER A 390 10.80 18.61 29.01
CA SER A 390 10.84 19.31 30.29
C SER A 390 11.81 20.51 30.25
N LEU A 391 11.62 21.48 31.15
CA LEU A 391 12.57 22.59 31.34
C LEU A 391 13.99 22.07 31.64
N LYS A 392 14.09 20.94 32.34
CA LYS A 392 15.35 20.27 32.62
C LYS A 392 16.04 19.79 31.34
N ASP A 393 15.30 19.19 30.41
CA ASP A 393 15.84 18.74 29.12
C ASP A 393 16.28 19.92 28.25
N TYR A 394 15.51 21.00 28.30
CA TYR A 394 15.85 22.25 27.63
C TYR A 394 17.15 22.85 28.17
N ILE A 395 17.29 22.97 29.50
CA ILE A 395 18.52 23.48 30.12
C ILE A 395 19.71 22.57 29.85
N ALA A 396 19.51 21.25 29.86
CA ALA A 396 20.55 20.29 29.50
C ALA A 396 21.05 20.49 28.07
N HIS A 397 20.14 20.74 27.13
CA HIS A 397 20.49 21.11 25.76
C HIS A 397 21.26 22.43 25.69
N LEU A 398 20.78 23.48 26.38
CA LEU A 398 21.45 24.78 26.37
C LEU A 398 22.89 24.69 26.92
N ASN A 399 23.08 23.93 28.00
CA ASN A 399 24.38 23.70 28.60
C ASN A 399 25.31 22.88 27.69
N LYS A 400 24.77 21.86 27.00
CA LYS A 400 25.56 21.00 26.11
C LYS A 400 25.99 21.73 24.84
N GLU A 401 25.09 22.46 24.20
CA GLU A 401 25.31 23.02 22.87
C GLU A 401 25.96 24.40 22.87
N TYR A 402 25.66 25.23 23.89
CA TYR A 402 26.17 26.60 23.94
C TYR A 402 27.10 26.84 25.15
N ALA A 403 27.45 25.80 25.91
CA ALA A 403 28.22 25.91 27.14
C ALA A 403 27.62 26.92 28.14
N ALA A 404 26.28 26.89 28.31
CA ALA A 404 25.54 27.93 29.04
C ALA A 404 25.82 28.07 30.54
N GLY A 405 26.48 27.10 31.18
CA GLY A 405 26.85 27.19 32.59
C GLY A 405 25.66 27.39 33.54
N ILE A 406 24.45 26.97 33.14
CA ILE A 406 23.24 27.11 33.94
C ILE A 406 23.24 26.02 35.01
N GLU A 407 23.52 26.40 36.25
CA GLU A 407 23.64 25.47 37.39
C GLU A 407 22.28 24.89 37.83
N ARG A 408 21.22 25.69 37.74
CA ARG A 408 19.87 25.27 38.15
C ARG A 408 19.10 24.69 36.98
N ASN A 409 18.66 23.45 37.09
CA ASN A 409 17.94 22.74 36.03
C ASN A 409 16.42 22.95 36.03
N ASP A 410 15.92 23.79 36.93
CA ASP A 410 14.50 24.07 37.15
C ASP A 410 14.15 25.56 36.93
N LYS A 411 15.14 26.41 36.63
CA LYS A 411 14.93 27.86 36.51
C LYS A 411 15.87 28.53 35.51
N LEU A 412 15.29 29.39 34.67
CA LEU A 412 16.01 30.33 33.79
C LEU A 412 15.83 31.79 34.27
N SER A 413 16.77 32.67 33.89
CA SER A 413 16.73 34.11 34.16
C SER A 413 15.45 34.78 33.61
N GLU A 414 14.94 35.80 34.30
CA GLU A 414 13.69 36.47 33.93
C GLU A 414 13.77 37.23 32.59
N SER A 415 12.66 37.22 31.85
CA SER A 415 12.56 37.58 30.43
C SER A 415 12.05 39.01 30.16
N VAL A 416 11.78 39.81 31.20
CA VAL A 416 10.90 41.00 31.13
C VAL A 416 11.29 42.01 30.04
N ASN A 417 12.58 42.11 29.68
CA ASN A 417 13.07 43.11 28.70
C ASN A 417 13.24 42.59 27.26
N HIS A 418 12.86 41.35 26.96
CA HIS A 418 13.17 40.70 25.67
C HIS A 418 11.95 40.15 24.90
N ILE A 419 10.76 40.25 25.49
CA ILE A 419 9.51 39.69 24.95
C ILE A 419 9.21 40.24 23.56
N ASP A 420 9.26 41.57 23.36
CA ASP A 420 8.90 42.18 22.08
C ASP A 420 9.80 41.75 20.92
N LYS A 421 11.10 41.55 21.21
CA LYS A 421 12.09 41.13 20.20
C LYS A 421 11.89 39.67 19.77
N VAL A 422 11.57 38.81 20.73
CA VAL A 422 11.29 37.39 20.47
C VAL A 422 9.98 37.25 19.71
N ASN A 423 8.93 37.97 20.13
CA ASN A 423 7.63 37.94 19.46
C ASN A 423 7.71 38.33 17.99
N GLY A 424 8.53 39.33 17.63
CA GLY A 424 8.74 39.72 16.24
C GLY A 424 9.25 38.55 15.37
N LEU A 425 10.29 37.85 15.83
CA LEU A 425 10.87 36.71 15.10
C LEU A 425 9.91 35.51 15.03
N VAL A 426 9.13 35.28 16.09
CA VAL A 426 8.14 34.21 16.16
C VAL A 426 6.98 34.47 15.20
N MET A 427 6.50 35.72 15.09
CA MET A 427 5.46 36.11 14.15
C MET A 427 5.91 35.97 12.70
N GLU A 428 7.16 36.33 12.38
CA GLU A 428 7.73 36.10 11.05
C GLU A 428 7.77 34.61 10.70
N TYR A 429 8.15 33.76 11.65
CA TYR A 429 8.15 32.31 11.48
C TYR A 429 6.73 31.76 11.24
N GLN A 430 5.76 32.20 12.04
CA GLN A 430 4.37 31.79 11.89
C GLN A 430 3.75 32.22 10.56
N SER A 431 4.07 33.43 10.09
CA SER A 431 3.58 33.94 8.80
C SER A 431 4.10 33.10 7.63
N LYS A 432 5.36 32.66 7.68
CA LYS A 432 5.95 31.74 6.68
C LYS A 432 5.26 30.37 6.66
N LEU A 433 4.89 29.85 7.82
CA LEU A 433 4.16 28.58 7.91
C LEU A 433 2.76 28.66 7.25
N GLN A 434 2.04 29.77 7.46
CA GLN A 434 0.70 29.94 6.90
C GLN A 434 0.71 30.12 5.37
N ASN A 435 1.69 30.85 4.83
CA ASN A 435 1.82 31.04 3.38
C ASN A 435 2.14 29.73 2.64
N ASN A 436 2.88 28.81 3.26
CA ASN A 436 3.19 27.50 2.69
C ASN A 436 2.03 26.49 2.76
N THR A 437 0.88 26.85 3.35
CA THR A 437 -0.31 25.97 3.43
C THR A 437 -1.42 26.37 2.46
N THR A 438 -1.21 27.41 1.64
CA THR A 438 -2.23 28.01 0.76
C THR A 438 -1.91 27.88 -0.74
N GLU A 439 -0.92 27.06 -1.09
CA GLU A 439 -0.63 26.58 -2.45
C GLU A 439 -0.83 25.06 -2.50
#